data_AF-A0A316WCS2-F1
#
_entry.id   AF-A0A316WCS2-F1
#
_cell.length_a   1.000
_cell.length_b   1.000
_cell.length_c   1.000
_cell.angle_alpha   90.00
_cell.angle_beta   90.00
_cell.angle_gamma   90.00
#
_symmetry.space_group_name_H-M   'P 1'
#
loop_
_entity.id
_entity.type
_entity.pdbx_description
1 polymer ?
#
loop_
_entity_poly.entity_id
_entity_poly.type
_entity_poly.pdbx_seq_one_letter_code
_entity_poly.pdbx_strand_id
1 'polypeptide(L)' 'VLEELSLQDMQAIEPGITDAVFAVLGVENSVASRTSYGGTAPDNVRRQAEAWLEKLGPVEK' A
#
# COMPACT_ATOMS: atom_id res chain seq x y z
N VAL A 1 17.15 -0.19 -1.14
CA VAL A 1 15.78 0.15 -0.66
C VAL A 1 15.65 -0.34 0.79
N LEU A 2 14.74 0.21 1.62
CA LEU A 2 14.64 -0.19 3.04
C LEU A 2 14.38 -1.70 3.22
N GLU A 3 13.65 -2.32 2.29
CA GLU A 3 13.36 -3.75 2.27
C GLU A 3 14.57 -4.66 1.99
N GLU A 4 15.70 -4.09 1.53
CA GLU A 4 16.94 -4.83 1.28
C GLU A 4 17.88 -4.84 2.50
N LEU A 5 17.58 -4.06 3.54
CA LEU A 5 18.35 -4.08 4.79
C LEU A 5 18.10 -5.39 5.54
N SER A 6 19.15 -5.93 6.15
CA SER A 6 18.99 -7.11 7.00
C SER A 6 18.26 -6.75 8.30
N LEU A 7 17.56 -7.72 8.89
CA LEU A 7 16.96 -7.54 10.22
C LEU A 7 18.02 -7.16 11.27
N GLN A 8 19.21 -7.76 11.17
CA GLN A 8 20.33 -7.50 12.07
C GLN A 8 20.75 -6.02 12.03
N ASP A 9 20.85 -5.44 10.84
CA ASP A 9 21.22 -4.02 10.69
C ASP A 9 20.14 -3.10 11.26
N MET A 10 18.86 -3.46 11.11
CA MET A 10 17.75 -2.72 11.72
C MET A 10 17.76 -2.83 13.26
N GLN A 11 17.97 -4.04 13.78
CA GLN A 11 18.01 -4.33 15.22
C GLN A 11 19.23 -3.73 15.91
N ALA A 12 20.33 -3.47 15.19
CA ALA A 12 21.48 -2.74 15.70
C ALA A 12 21.12 -1.30 16.14
N ILE A 13 20.04 -0.73 15.60
CA ILE A 13 19.54 0.61 15.95
C ILE A 13 18.33 0.53 16.89
N GLU A 14 17.34 -0.31 16.56
CA GLU A 14 16.13 -0.51 17.37
C GLU A 14 15.89 -2.02 17.56
N PRO A 15 16.29 -2.60 18.71
CA PRO A 15 16.17 -4.03 18.98
C PRO A 15 14.73 -4.56 18.93
N GLY A 16 13.72 -3.71 19.08
CA GLY A 16 12.30 -4.09 19.00
C GLY A 16 11.81 -4.36 17.57
N ILE A 17 12.60 -4.08 16.53
CA ILE A 17 12.23 -4.42 15.15
C ILE A 17 12.23 -5.95 15.00
N THR A 18 11.14 -6.46 14.43
CA THR A 18 10.93 -7.89 14.19
C THR A 18 10.76 -8.16 12.70
N ASP A 19 10.77 -9.43 12.29
CA ASP A 19 10.53 -9.85 10.91
C ASP A 19 9.20 -9.32 10.31
N ALA A 20 8.24 -8.94 11.16
CA ALA A 20 6.98 -8.32 10.73
C ALA A 20 7.19 -7.02 9.92
N VAL A 21 8.35 -6.38 10.04
CA VAL A 21 8.70 -5.17 9.28
C VAL A 21 8.71 -5.42 7.76
N PHE A 22 9.14 -6.62 7.32
CA PHE A 22 9.19 -6.96 5.90
C PHE A 22 7.80 -7.14 5.28
N ALA A 23 6.77 -7.33 6.09
CA ALA A 23 5.39 -7.36 5.60
C ALA A 23 4.85 -5.96 5.24
N VAL A 24 5.52 -4.88 5.67
CA VAL A 24 5.07 -3.49 5.45
C VAL A 24 6.06 -2.65 4.65
N LEU A 25 7.33 -3.06 4.58
CA LEU A 25 8.32 -2.42 3.72
C LEU A 25 8.05 -2.74 2.25
N GLY A 26 8.31 -1.77 1.39
CA GLY A 26 8.09 -1.85 -0.05
C GLY A 26 6.91 -1.04 -0.54
N VAL A 27 6.96 -0.65 -1.82
CA VAL A 27 5.95 0.24 -2.42
C VAL A 27 4.60 -0.45 -2.45
N GLU A 28 4.58 -1.71 -2.87
CA GLU A 28 3.39 -2.56 -3.00
C GLU A 28 2.72 -2.76 -1.64
N ASN A 29 3.49 -3.12 -0.60
CA ASN A 29 2.99 -3.31 0.75
C ASN A 29 2.47 -1.99 1.36
N SER A 30 3.20 -0.89 1.11
CA SER A 30 2.82 0.45 1.56
C SER A 30 1.45 0.85 0.98
N VAL A 31 1.24 0.70 -0.33
CA VAL A 31 -0.05 1.05 -0.95
C VAL A 31 -1.17 0.06 -0.57
N ALA A 32 -0.87 -1.23 -0.47
CA ALA A 32 -1.84 -2.26 -0.11
C ALA A 32 -2.44 -2.05 1.29
N SER A 33 -1.65 -1.52 2.25
CA SER A 33 -2.11 -1.27 3.62
C SER A 33 -3.13 -0.12 3.76
N ARG A 34 -3.33 0.71 2.73
CA ARG A 34 -4.20 1.90 2.75
C ARG A 34 -5.67 1.54 2.47
N THR A 35 -6.25 0.67 3.30
CA THR A 35 -7.56 0.04 3.07
C THR A 35 -8.77 0.83 3.57
N SER A 36 -8.59 1.83 4.43
CA SER A 36 -9.66 2.75 4.84
C SER A 36 -10.40 3.36 3.64
N TYR A 37 -11.66 3.74 3.83
CA TYR A 37 -12.45 4.37 2.76
C TYR A 37 -11.71 5.57 2.14
N GLY A 38 -11.56 5.57 0.81
CA GLY A 38 -10.81 6.57 0.06
C GLY A 38 -9.29 6.39 0.05
N GLY A 39 -8.75 5.37 0.72
CA GLY A 39 -7.33 5.04 0.71
C GLY A 39 -6.85 4.49 -0.63
N THR A 40 -5.53 4.47 -0.83
CA THR A 40 -4.87 4.13 -2.11
C THR A 40 -4.68 2.63 -2.34
N ALA A 41 -5.26 1.76 -1.52
CA ALA A 41 -5.21 0.32 -1.78
C ALA A 41 -5.83 -0.01 -3.15
N PRO A 42 -5.26 -0.96 -3.92
CA PRO A 42 -5.75 -1.30 -5.26
C PRO A 42 -7.26 -1.60 -5.32
N ASP A 43 -7.81 -2.26 -4.31
CA ASP A 43 -9.24 -2.57 -4.24
C ASP A 43 -10.10 -1.32 -4.04
N ASN A 44 -9.62 -0.35 -3.27
CA ASN A 44 -10.29 0.94 -3.12
C ASN A 44 -10.22 1.74 -4.42
N VAL A 45 -9.06 1.76 -5.09
CA VAL A 45 -8.91 2.44 -6.38
C VAL A 45 -9.85 1.85 -7.42
N ARG A 46 -9.95 0.52 -7.50
CA ARG A 46 -10.87 -0.17 -8.41
C ARG A 46 -12.32 0.19 -8.12
N ARG A 47 -12.75 0.11 -6.85
CA ARG A 47 -14.09 0.48 -6.41
C ARG A 47 -14.44 1.93 -6.78
N GLN A 48 -13.51 2.86 -6.54
CA GLN A 48 -13.73 4.27 -6.87
C GLN A 48 -13.77 4.51 -8.38
N ALA A 49 -12.92 3.83 -9.15
CA ALA A 49 -12.95 3.90 -10.62
C ALA A 49 -14.29 3.43 -11.18
N GLU A 50 -14.77 2.26 -10.74
CA GLU A 50 -16.10 1.72 -11.11
C GLU A 50 -17.22 2.69 -10.76
N ALA A 51 -17.24 3.22 -9.53
CA ALA A 51 -18.26 4.16 -9.09
C ALA A 51 -18.28 5.47 -9.90
N TRP A 52 -17.12 5.95 -10.36
CA TRP A 52 -17.04 7.15 -11.20
C TRP A 52 -17.43 6.87 -12.65
N LEU A 53 -17.05 5.73 -13.21
CA LEU A 53 -17.49 5.31 -14.54
C LEU A 53 -19.02 5.21 -14.61
N GLU A 54 -19.67 4.67 -13.57
CA GLU A 54 -21.13 4.61 -13.47
C GLU A 54 -21.76 6.02 -13.41
N LYS A 55 -21.20 6.91 -12.60
CA LYS A 55 -21.74 8.28 -12.40
C LYS A 55 -21.58 9.19 -13.61
N LEU A 56 -20.46 9.09 -14.31
CA LEU A 56 -20.13 9.98 -15.43
C LEU A 56 -20.75 9.50 -16.74
N GLY A 57 -21.06 8.21 -16.85
CA GLY A 57 -21.54 7.62 -18.11
C GLY A 57 -20.47 7.64 -19.20
N PRO A 58 -20.79 7.19 -20.42
CA PRO A 58 -19.87 7.25 -21.54
C PRO A 58 -19.56 8.70 -21.90
N VAL A 59 -18.26 9.01 -22.05
CA VAL A 59 -17.83 10.26 -22.67
C VAL A 59 -18.12 10.13 -24.16
N GLU A 60 -19.14 10.84 -24.67
CA GLU A 60 -19.29 11.02 -26.11
C GLU A 60 -18.01 11.71 -26.64
N LYS A 61 -17.39 11.06 -27.64
CA LYS A 61 -16.19 11.58 -28.30
C LYS A 61 -16.53 12.66 -29.31
#